data_AF-A0A397HH40-F1
#
_entry.id   AF-A0A397HH40-F1
#
_cell.length_a   1.000
_cell.length_b   1.000
_cell.length_c   1.000
_cell.angle_alpha   90.00
_cell.angle_beta   90.00
_cell.angle_gamma   90.00
#
_symmetry.space_group_name_H-M   'P 1'
#
loop_
_entity.id
_entity.type
_entity.pdbx_description
1 polymer ?
#
loop_
_entity_poly.entity_id
_entity_poly.type
_entity_poly.pdbx_seq_one_letter_code
_entity_poly.pdbx_strand_id
1 'polypeptide(L)'
;MSSSPPLPQAPTGWTTDPDSMSYFIKGEWAKIAKRCGLENPVAIICTTPDSGEHYGLVSAGGRYYFMDDMAWSILEILKPTTLDEILKKISDDREKSIDIKVLEEVETREDLEEEEKQKADITLMEQMKAAPGYLDWKAMDSD
;
A
#
# COMPACT_ATOMS: atom_id res chain seq x y z
N MET A 1 -8.61 4.62 -34.63
CA MET A 1 -7.52 5.21 -33.82
C MET A 1 -8.15 5.61 -32.49
N SER A 2 -8.05 4.77 -31.47
CA SER A 2 -8.52 5.13 -30.13
C SER A 2 -7.49 6.06 -29.51
N SER A 3 -7.77 7.36 -29.51
CA SER A 3 -7.01 8.31 -28.73
C SER A 3 -7.35 8.05 -27.26
N SER A 4 -6.38 7.59 -26.47
CA SER A 4 -6.49 7.71 -25.02
C SER A 4 -6.70 9.19 -24.67
N PRO A 5 -7.53 9.51 -23.66
CA PRO A 5 -7.58 10.86 -23.13
C PRO A 5 -6.17 11.32 -22.74
N PRO A 6 -5.82 12.60 -22.88
CA PRO A 6 -4.58 13.11 -22.34
C PRO A 6 -4.57 12.82 -20.84
N LEU A 7 -3.55 12.11 -20.37
CA LEU A 7 -3.31 11.96 -18.94
C LEU A 7 -3.20 13.37 -18.35
N PRO A 8 -3.84 13.66 -17.20
CA PRO A 8 -3.65 14.92 -16.51
C PRO A 8 -2.14 15.19 -16.37
N GLN A 9 -1.70 16.40 -16.71
CA GLN A 9 -0.31 16.77 -16.49
C GLN A 9 -0.04 16.64 -14.99
N ALA A 10 0.89 15.77 -14.62
CA ALA A 10 1.19 15.53 -13.22
C ALA A 10 1.66 16.85 -12.56
N PRO A 11 1.18 17.17 -11.36
CA PRO A 11 1.67 18.32 -10.59
C PRO A 11 3.19 18.23 -10.36
N THR A 12 3.84 19.37 -10.10
CA THR A 12 5.26 19.37 -9.73
C THR A 12 5.49 18.48 -8.51
N GLY A 13 6.48 17.58 -8.57
CA GLY A 13 6.75 16.63 -7.49
C GLY A 13 5.86 15.37 -7.52
N TRP A 14 5.02 15.22 -8.55
CA TRP A 14 4.17 14.05 -8.79
C TRP A 14 4.43 13.41 -10.16
N THR A 15 4.06 12.15 -10.32
CA THR A 15 4.26 11.36 -11.54
C THR A 15 3.07 10.44 -11.84
N THR A 16 2.84 10.20 -13.12
CA THR A 16 1.91 9.18 -13.67
C THR A 16 2.66 7.97 -14.23
N ASP A 17 3.95 7.82 -13.89
CA ASP A 17 4.77 6.69 -14.32
C ASP A 17 4.18 5.36 -13.80
N PRO A 18 3.82 4.40 -14.67
CA PRO A 18 3.16 3.17 -14.26
C PRO A 18 3.97 2.31 -13.29
N ASP A 19 5.30 2.28 -13.44
CA ASP A 19 6.16 1.47 -12.58
C ASP A 19 6.13 2.01 -11.15
N SER A 20 6.26 3.33 -11.00
CA SER A 20 6.15 4.05 -9.73
C SER A 20 4.76 3.89 -9.10
N MET A 21 3.70 4.08 -9.87
CA MET A 21 2.32 3.95 -9.37
C MET A 21 1.95 2.53 -8.93
N SER A 22 2.54 1.52 -9.59
CA SER A 22 2.18 0.12 -9.32
C SER A 22 2.52 -0.34 -7.91
N TYR A 23 3.46 0.33 -7.24
CA TYR A 23 3.81 0.11 -5.85
C TYR A 23 2.59 0.25 -4.92
N PHE A 24 1.76 1.28 -5.13
CA PHE A 24 0.61 1.60 -4.29
C PHE A 24 -0.63 0.72 -4.52
N ILE A 25 -0.56 -0.30 -5.37
CA ILE A 25 -1.70 -1.21 -5.61
C ILE A 25 -1.29 -2.69 -5.63
N LYS A 26 -0.06 -3.00 -5.19
CA LYS A 26 0.51 -4.35 -5.19
C LYS A 26 1.17 -4.65 -3.85
N GLY A 27 1.53 -5.93 -3.66
CA GLY A 27 2.26 -6.36 -2.47
C GLY A 27 1.51 -6.05 -1.19
N GLU A 28 2.20 -5.48 -0.21
CA GLU A 28 1.62 -5.12 1.10
C GLU A 28 0.51 -4.06 0.98
N TRP A 29 0.62 -3.11 0.05
CA TRP A 29 -0.44 -2.13 -0.19
C TRP A 29 -1.76 -2.75 -0.64
N ALA A 30 -1.72 -3.86 -1.39
CA ALA A 30 -2.92 -4.59 -1.76
C ALA A 30 -3.59 -5.26 -0.53
N LYS A 31 -2.79 -5.75 0.43
CA LYS A 31 -3.30 -6.31 1.68
C LYS A 31 -3.93 -5.24 2.57
N ILE A 32 -3.24 -4.11 2.76
CA ILE A 32 -3.74 -2.98 3.56
C ILE A 32 -5.02 -2.41 2.95
N ALA A 33 -5.05 -2.21 1.63
CA ALA A 33 -6.26 -1.78 0.92
C ALA A 33 -7.44 -2.71 1.20
N LYS A 34 -7.22 -4.02 1.15
CA LYS A 34 -8.25 -5.02 1.47
C LYS A 34 -8.71 -4.93 2.92
N ARG A 35 -7.80 -4.78 3.89
CA ARG A 35 -8.13 -4.59 5.32
C ARG A 35 -8.94 -3.32 5.58
N CYS A 36 -8.71 -2.27 4.78
CA CYS A 36 -9.51 -1.04 4.80
C CYS A 36 -10.82 -1.15 3.99
N GLY A 37 -11.14 -2.31 3.42
CA GLY A 37 -12.35 -2.53 2.62
C GLY A 37 -12.31 -1.92 1.22
N LEU A 38 -11.14 -1.56 0.70
CA LEU A 38 -10.97 -1.09 -0.68
C LEU A 38 -10.85 -2.28 -1.61
N GLU A 39 -11.86 -2.47 -2.45
CA GLU A 39 -11.84 -3.46 -3.52
C GLU A 39 -11.35 -2.84 -4.83
N ASN A 40 -10.42 -3.52 -5.50
CA ASN A 40 -9.89 -3.17 -6.82
C ASN A 40 -9.38 -1.71 -6.93
N PRO A 41 -8.47 -1.26 -6.05
CA PRO A 41 -7.92 0.09 -6.15
C PRO A 41 -7.15 0.30 -7.45
N VAL A 42 -7.28 1.49 -8.04
CA VAL A 42 -6.57 1.92 -9.25
C VAL A 42 -5.71 3.12 -8.91
N ALA A 43 -4.40 3.01 -9.13
CA ALA A 43 -3.46 4.11 -8.95
C ALA A 43 -3.65 5.20 -10.02
N ILE A 44 -3.57 6.47 -9.61
CA ILE A 44 -3.80 7.63 -10.47
C ILE A 44 -2.53 8.45 -10.66
N ILE A 45 -1.89 8.85 -9.55
CA ILE A 45 -0.61 9.55 -9.50
C ILE A 45 0.10 9.20 -8.20
N CYS A 46 1.42 9.37 -8.13
CA CYS A 46 2.16 9.33 -6.87
C CYS A 46 3.22 10.42 -6.83
N THR A 47 3.75 10.70 -5.65
CA THR A 47 4.88 11.63 -5.50
C THR A 47 6.15 11.05 -6.14
N THR A 48 7.01 11.92 -6.64
CA THR A 48 8.35 11.56 -7.11
C THR A 48 9.30 11.37 -5.93
N PRO A 49 10.32 10.50 -6.01
CA PRO A 49 11.30 10.34 -4.93
C PRO A 49 11.95 11.66 -4.48
N ASP A 50 12.16 12.59 -5.42
CA ASP A 50 12.80 13.89 -5.17
C ASP A 50 11.93 14.85 -4.33
N SER A 51 10.63 14.60 -4.17
CA SER A 51 9.77 15.45 -3.34
C SER A 51 9.98 15.22 -1.84
N GLY A 52 10.56 14.07 -1.45
CA GLY A 52 10.71 13.66 -0.05
C GLY A 52 9.39 13.23 0.62
N GLU A 53 8.27 13.27 -0.12
CA GLU A 53 6.97 12.75 0.30
C GLU A 53 6.71 11.42 -0.41
N HIS A 54 6.01 10.50 0.24
CA HIS A 54 5.68 9.19 -0.32
C HIS A 54 4.17 8.94 -0.28
N TYR A 55 3.46 9.66 -1.15
CA TYR A 55 2.01 9.57 -1.31
C TYR A 55 1.64 8.95 -2.64
N GLY A 56 0.66 8.03 -2.62
CA GLY A 56 -0.05 7.55 -3.79
C GLY A 56 -1.49 8.03 -3.77
N LEU A 57 -1.97 8.68 -4.84
CA LEU A 57 -3.40 8.94 -5.04
C LEU A 57 -4.01 7.77 -5.81
N VAL A 58 -5.01 7.12 -5.20
CA VAL A 58 -5.72 5.98 -5.78
C VAL A 58 -7.23 6.22 -5.80
N SER A 59 -7.93 5.51 -6.68
CA SER A 59 -9.40 5.44 -6.66
C SER A 59 -9.91 4.04 -6.39
N ALA A 60 -11.01 3.93 -5.66
CA ALA A 60 -11.75 2.70 -5.44
C ALA A 60 -13.22 3.03 -5.20
N GLY A 61 -14.15 2.25 -5.78
CA GLY A 61 -15.58 2.43 -5.55
C GLY A 61 -16.13 3.83 -5.85
N GLY A 62 -15.50 4.58 -6.77
CA GLY A 62 -15.88 5.96 -7.11
C GLY A 62 -15.40 7.04 -6.13
N ARG A 63 -14.53 6.69 -5.18
CA ARG A 63 -13.90 7.62 -4.22
C ARG A 63 -12.39 7.67 -4.42
N TYR A 64 -11.75 8.64 -3.78
CA TYR A 64 -10.31 8.88 -3.86
C TYR A 64 -9.65 8.75 -2.50
N TYR A 65 -8.42 8.27 -2.49
CA TYR A 65 -7.67 7.95 -1.29
C TYR A 65 -6.20 8.32 -1.47
N PHE A 66 -5.57 8.82 -0.42
CA PHE A 66 -4.12 8.85 -0.31
C PHE A 66 -3.63 7.58 0.37
N MET A 67 -2.61 6.95 -0.20
CA MET A 67 -1.79 5.94 0.45
C MET A 67 -0.53 6.62 0.97
N ASP A 68 -0.39 6.67 2.29
CA ASP A 68 0.73 7.29 2.99
C ASP A 68 1.77 6.21 3.35
N ASP A 69 2.85 6.14 2.59
CA ASP A 69 3.93 5.16 2.78
C ASP A 69 4.80 5.43 4.00
N MET A 70 4.82 6.67 4.48
CA MET A 70 5.55 7.01 5.70
C MET A 70 4.76 6.56 6.93
N ALA A 71 3.43 6.68 6.90
CA ALA A 71 2.55 6.31 8.00
C ALA A 71 1.95 4.90 7.88
N TRP A 72 2.17 4.21 6.75
CA TRP A 72 1.51 2.94 6.42
C TRP A 72 -0.02 2.99 6.56
N SER A 73 -0.64 4.06 6.07
CA SER A 73 -2.08 4.29 6.26
C SER A 73 -2.79 4.69 4.97
N ILE A 74 -4.09 4.41 4.91
CA ILE A 74 -4.97 4.84 3.82
C ILE A 74 -5.89 5.95 4.33
N LEU A 75 -5.89 7.07 3.61
CA LEU A 75 -6.62 8.28 3.95
C LEU A 75 -7.72 8.50 2.90
N GLU A 76 -8.99 8.35 3.28
CA GLU A 76 -10.13 8.68 2.43
C GLU A 76 -10.25 10.19 2.25
N ILE A 77 -10.33 10.65 1.01
CA ILE A 77 -10.58 12.05 0.69
C ILE A 77 -12.08 12.30 0.75
N LEU A 78 -12.52 13.07 1.75
CA LEU A 78 -13.91 13.45 1.93
C LEU A 78 -14.26 14.68 1.08
N LYS A 79 -13.34 15.65 0.99
CA LYS A 79 -13.47 16.83 0.12
C LYS A 79 -12.12 17.34 -0.37
N PRO A 80 -12.00 17.71 -1.66
CA PRO A 80 -13.05 17.66 -2.69
C PRO A 80 -13.30 16.22 -3.19
N THR A 81 -14.46 15.97 -3.79
CA THR A 81 -14.87 14.62 -4.22
C THR A 81 -14.58 14.33 -5.70
N THR A 82 -14.02 15.30 -6.43
CA THR A 82 -13.69 15.15 -7.85
C THR A 82 -12.18 15.15 -8.05
N LEU A 83 -11.70 14.34 -9.01
CA LEU A 83 -10.27 14.24 -9.29
C LEU A 83 -9.66 15.60 -9.65
N ASP A 84 -10.32 16.36 -10.51
CA ASP A 84 -9.81 17.66 -10.97
C ASP A 84 -9.63 18.66 -9.82
N GLU A 85 -10.56 18.71 -8.87
CA GLU A 85 -10.43 19.57 -7.70
C GLU A 85 -9.35 19.11 -6.72
N ILE A 86 -9.15 17.78 -6.59
CA ILE A 86 -8.07 17.21 -5.80
C ILE A 86 -6.72 17.58 -6.43
N LEU A 87 -6.54 17.30 -7.72
CA LEU A 87 -5.33 17.61 -8.48
C LEU A 87 -5.02 19.12 -8.48
N LYS A 88 -6.06 19.96 -8.53
CA LYS A 88 -5.90 21.40 -8.41
C LYS A 88 -5.35 21.79 -7.03
N LYS A 89 -5.89 21.22 -5.94
CA LYS A 89 -5.37 21.50 -4.59
C LYS A 89 -3.93 21.03 -4.41
N ILE A 90 -3.57 19.89 -4.98
CA ILE A 90 -2.19 19.39 -5.04
C ILE A 90 -1.30 20.40 -5.76
N SER A 91 -1.70 20.82 -6.96
CA SER A 91 -0.93 21.76 -7.80
C SER A 91 -0.75 23.14 -7.19
N ASP A 92 -1.72 23.59 -6.37
CA ASP A 92 -1.71 24.90 -5.71
C ASP A 92 -0.92 24.90 -4.38
N ASP A 93 -0.23 23.80 -4.01
CA ASP A 93 0.37 23.56 -2.68
C ASP A 93 -0.63 23.70 -1.52
N ARG A 94 -1.89 23.34 -1.78
CA ARG A 94 -3.02 23.42 -0.83
C ARG A 94 -3.51 22.05 -0.38
N GLU A 95 -2.67 21.02 -0.44
CA GLU A 95 -3.02 19.67 0.00
C GLU A 95 -3.52 19.62 1.44
N LYS A 96 -2.94 20.43 2.33
CA LYS A 96 -3.38 20.58 3.73
C LYS A 96 -4.83 21.05 3.90
N SER A 97 -5.46 21.53 2.82
CA SER A 97 -6.87 21.92 2.80
C SER A 97 -7.80 20.84 2.27
N ILE A 98 -7.27 19.66 1.93
CA ILE A 98 -8.06 18.47 1.59
C ILE A 98 -8.56 17.88 2.91
N ASP A 99 -9.88 17.68 2.96
CA ASP A 99 -10.52 17.05 4.11
C ASP A 99 -10.38 15.53 3.97
N ILE A 100 -9.77 14.90 4.97
CA ILE A 100 -9.39 13.50 4.92
C ILE A 100 -9.79 12.76 6.20
N LYS A 101 -9.97 11.45 6.07
CA LYS A 101 -10.20 10.54 7.19
C LYS A 101 -9.31 9.31 7.05
N VAL A 102 -8.59 8.97 8.12
CA VAL A 102 -7.83 7.71 8.20
C VAL A 102 -8.81 6.54 8.23
N LEU A 103 -8.58 5.54 7.37
CA LEU A 103 -9.34 4.30 7.38
C LEU A 103 -8.78 3.34 8.43
N GLU A 104 -9.69 2.64 9.09
CA GLU A 104 -9.35 1.57 10.02
C GLU A 104 -9.03 0.30 9.23
N GLU A 105 -7.94 -0.36 9.59
CA GLU A 105 -7.63 -1.70 9.11
C GLU A 105 -8.37 -2.73 9.94
N VAL A 106 -9.12 -3.60 9.27
CA VAL A 106 -9.76 -4.76 9.90
C VAL A 106 -9.07 -6.00 9.38
N GLU A 107 -8.54 -6.82 10.31
CA GLU A 107 -7.94 -8.11 9.99
C GLU A 107 -8.90 -8.96 9.18
N THR A 108 -8.41 -9.50 8.07
CA THR A 108 -9.17 -10.39 7.24
C THR A 108 -9.01 -11.83 7.72
N ARG A 109 -9.93 -12.70 7.27
CA ARG A 109 -9.81 -14.14 7.52
C ARG A 109 -8.49 -14.72 7.02
N GLU A 110 -8.00 -14.24 5.88
CA GLU A 110 -6.74 -14.69 5.29
C GLU A 110 -5.53 -14.30 6.18
N ASP A 111 -5.59 -13.12 6.81
CA ASP A 111 -4.55 -12.69 7.76
C ASP A 111 -4.49 -13.63 8.97
N LEU A 112 -5.65 -13.98 9.53
CA LEU A 112 -5.75 -14.92 10.65
C LEU A 112 -5.20 -16.31 10.27
N GLU A 113 -5.56 -16.81 9.09
CA GLU A 113 -5.06 -18.10 8.58
C GLU A 113 -3.53 -18.08 8.34
N GLU A 114 -2.98 -16.96 7.84
CA GLU A 114 -1.54 -16.77 7.66
C GLU A 114 -0.82 -16.74 9.01
N GLU A 115 -1.35 -16.03 10.00
CA GLU A 115 -0.80 -16.00 11.36
C GLU A 115 -0.79 -17.37 12.03
N GLU A 116 -1.89 -18.14 11.93
CA GLU A 116 -1.97 -19.49 12.48
C GLU A 116 -0.93 -20.40 11.86
N LYS A 117 -0.74 -20.30 10.53
CA LYS A 117 0.30 -21.03 9.82
C LYS A 117 1.71 -20.64 10.29
N GLN A 118 1.98 -19.34 10.42
CA GLN A 118 3.28 -18.86 10.91
C GLN A 118 3.56 -19.37 12.34
N LYS A 119 2.57 -19.35 13.22
CA LYS A 119 2.68 -19.90 14.59
C LYS A 119 2.95 -21.41 14.58
N ALA A 120 2.29 -22.15 13.69
CA ALA A 120 2.52 -23.59 13.52
C ALA A 120 3.94 -23.88 13.01
N ASP A 121 4.43 -23.12 12.03
CA ASP A 121 5.78 -23.25 11.47
C ASP A 121 6.86 -22.94 12.52
N ILE A 122 6.67 -21.89 13.34
CA ILE A 122 7.56 -21.56 14.46
C ILE A 122 7.58 -22.71 15.47
N THR A 123 6.40 -23.22 15.85
CA THR A 123 6.28 -24.33 16.80
C THR A 123 6.99 -25.59 16.30
N LEU A 124 6.82 -25.91 15.00
CA LEU A 124 7.52 -27.03 14.36
C LEU A 124 9.04 -26.84 14.41
N MET A 125 9.53 -25.64 14.11
CA MET A 125 10.97 -25.33 14.16
C MET A 125 11.53 -25.50 15.57
N GLU A 126 10.79 -25.08 16.60
CA GLU A 126 11.19 -25.26 18.00
C GLU A 126 11.23 -26.74 18.42
N GLN A 127 10.24 -27.53 18.00
CA GLN A 127 10.23 -28.98 18.24
C GLN A 127 11.42 -29.68 17.58
N MET A 128 11.74 -29.30 16.32
CA MET A 128 12.92 -29.82 15.63
C MET A 128 14.21 -29.45 16.36
N LYS A 129 14.35 -28.21 16.83
CA LYS A 129 15.52 -27.77 17.62
C LYS A 129 15.67 -28.51 18.94
N ALA A 130 14.56 -28.91 19.56
CA ALA A 130 14.55 -29.67 20.82
C ALA A 130 14.82 -31.18 20.62
N ALA A 131 14.79 -31.68 19.37
CA ALA A 131 15.02 -33.09 19.10
C ALA A 131 16.51 -33.47 19.28
N PRO A 132 16.82 -34.64 19.88
CA PRO A 132 18.20 -35.05 20.18
C PRO A 132 19.15 -35.09 18.96
N GLY A 133 18.62 -35.34 17.75
CA GLY A 133 19.41 -35.41 16.51
C GLY A 133 19.69 -34.08 15.81
N TYR A 134 19.09 -32.97 16.25
CA TYR A 134 19.30 -31.65 15.63
C TYR A 134 20.69 -31.05 15.94
N LEU A 135 21.24 -31.38 17.11
CA LEU A 135 22.61 -30.99 17.48
C LEU A 135 23.68 -31.71 16.64
N ASP A 136 23.39 -32.92 16.18
CA ASP A 136 24.31 -33.75 15.38
C ASP A 136 24.46 -33.20 13.94
N TRP A 137 23.35 -32.76 13.32
CA TRP A 137 23.38 -32.05 12.03
C TRP A 137 24.23 -30.77 12.09
N LYS A 138 24.05 -29.95 13.13
CA LYS A 138 24.77 -28.66 13.24
C LYS A 138 26.29 -28.83 13.35
N ALA A 139 26.75 -29.97 13.86
CA ALA A 139 28.17 -30.33 13.92
C ALA A 139 28.70 -30.80 12.55
N MET A 140 27.86 -31.31 11.65
CA MET A 140 28.25 -31.77 10.31
C MET A 140 28.36 -30.64 9.26
N ASP A 141 27.70 -29.49 9.48
CA ASP A 141 27.78 -28.31 8.60
C ASP A 141 28.96 -27.36 8.92
N SER A 142 29.86 -27.74 9.85
CA SER A 142 30.97 -26.91 10.31
C SER A 142 32.37 -27.34 9.83
N ASP A 143 32.47 -28.28 8.88
CA ASP A 143 33.74 -28.74 8.27
C ASP A 143 33.95 -28.24 6.83
#